data_AF-A0A024GXF8-F1
#
_entry.id   AF-A0A024GXF8-F1
#
_cell.length_a   1.000
_cell.length_b   1.000
_cell.length_c   1.000
_cell.angle_alpha   90.00
_cell.angle_beta   90.00
_cell.angle_gamma   90.00
#
_symmetry.space_group_name_H-M   'P 1'
#
loop_
_entity.id
_entity.type
_entity.pdbx_description
1 polymer ?
#
loop_
_entity_poly.entity_id
_entity_poly.type
_entity_poly.pdbx_seq_one_letter_code
_entity_poly.pdbx_strand_id
1 'polypeptide(L)' 'MLDGVPDHRDSILSERDREANNCMFVCVSRALSDTLVVDL' A
#
# COMPACT_ATOMS: atom_id res chain seq x y z
N MET A 1 -3.26 -6.40 1.31
CA MET A 1 -3.09 -5.80 2.65
C MET A 1 -4.20 -6.34 3.52
N LEU A 2 -3.88 -6.80 4.73
CA LEU A 2 -4.87 -7.40 5.64
C LEU A 2 -5.58 -6.33 6.48
N ASP A 3 -4.87 -5.27 6.85
CA ASP A 3 -5.42 -4.09 7.56
C ASP A 3 -4.54 -2.84 7.36
N GLY A 4 -5.14 -1.66 7.47
CA GLY A 4 -4.49 -0.36 7.26
C GLY A 4 -4.56 0.19 5.81
N VAL A 5 -4.05 1.41 5.63
CA VAL A 5 -4.02 2.10 4.33
C VAL A 5 -2.57 2.39 3.92
N PRO A 6 -2.10 1.88 2.77
CA PRO A 6 -0.77 2.20 2.24
C PRO A 6 -0.70 3.64 1.74
N ASP A 7 0.46 4.26 1.93
CA ASP A 7 0.88 5.47 1.21
C ASP A 7 1.68 5.05 -0.03
N HIS A 8 1.00 4.99 -1.18
CA HIS A 8 1.60 4.56 -2.46
C HIS A 8 2.51 5.65 -3.03
N ARG A 9 3.81 5.38 -3.04
CA ARG A 9 4.85 6.27 -3.62
C ARG A 9 5.57 5.66 -4.80
N ASP A 10 5.14 4.49 -5.23
CA ASP A 10 5.66 3.85 -6.42
C ASP A 10 5.14 4.56 -7.69
N SER A 11 5.71 4.20 -8.83
CA SER A 11 5.28 4.66 -10.15
C SER A 11 4.83 3.49 -11.04
N ILE A 12 4.49 2.35 -10.43
CA ILE A 12 4.22 1.09 -11.12
C ILE A 12 2.71 0.79 -11.10
N LEU A 13 2.08 0.97 -9.94
CA LEU A 13 0.64 0.77 -9.77
C LEU A 13 -0.12 1.90 -10.45
N SER A 14 -1.18 1.54 -11.18
CA SER A 14 -2.17 2.50 -11.68
C SER A 14 -2.97 3.09 -10.52
N GLU A 15 -3.70 4.18 -10.76
CA GLU A 15 -4.58 4.78 -9.74
C GLU A 15 -5.60 3.77 -9.21
N ARG A 16 -6.21 2.97 -10.10
CA ARG A 16 -7.16 1.91 -9.73
C ARG A 16 -6.52 0.84 -8.83
N ASP A 17 -5.27 0.48 -9.11
CA ASP A 17 -4.56 -0.52 -8.29
C ASP A 17 -4.21 0.05 -6.90
N ARG A 18 -3.84 1.34 -6.83
CA ARG A 18 -3.59 2.03 -5.57
C ARG A 18 -4.86 2.12 -4.72
N GLU A 19 -5.99 2.49 -5.34
CA GLU A 19 -7.29 2.56 -4.67
C GLU A 19 -7.76 1.22 -4.09
N ALA A 20 -7.40 0.11 -4.73
CA ALA A 20 -7.71 -1.24 -4.25
C ALA A 20 -7.01 -1.59 -2.92
N ASN A 21 -5.90 -0.89 -2.58
CA ASN A 21 -5.13 -1.06 -1.35
C ASN A 21 -4.76 -2.52 -1.02
N ASN A 22 -4.70 -3.39 -2.02
CA ASN A 22 -4.44 -4.82 -1.84
C ASN A 22 -2.96 -5.18 -2.05
N CYS A 23 -2.18 -4.31 -2.68
CA CYS A 23 -0.77 -4.48 -3.02
C CYS A 23 0.01 -3.21 -2.66
N MET A 24 1.29 -3.33 -2.31
CA MET A 24 2.20 -2.19 -2.11
C MET A 24 3.64 -2.58 -2.43
N PHE A 25 4.49 -1.60 -2.79
CA PHE A 25 5.92 -1.80 -2.97
C PHE A 25 6.69 -1.34 -1.73
N VAL A 26 7.12 -2.29 -0.88
CA VAL A 26 7.72 -2.03 0.45
C VAL A 26 9.03 -1.21 0.42
N CYS A 27 9.73 -1.16 -0.71
CA CYS A 27 10.97 -0.37 -0.85
C CYS A 27 10.73 1.14 -0.89
N VAL A 28 9.51 1.59 -1.22
CA VAL A 28 9.18 3.01 -1.42
C VAL A 28 7.87 3.44 -0.77
N SER A 29 6.92 2.52 -0.61
CA SER A 29 5.61 2.79 -0.04
C SER A 29 5.69 2.91 1.49
N ARG A 30 4.73 3.61 2.10
CA ARG A 30 4.60 3.76 3.55
C ARG A 30 3.16 3.42 3.99
N ALA A 31 2.79 3.84 5.20
CA ALA A 31 1.42 3.75 5.72
C ALA A 31 0.85 5.16 5.92
N LEU A 32 -0.42 5.36 5.55
CA LEU A 32 -1.22 6.52 5.95
C LEU A 32 -1.94 6.26 7.29
N SER A 33 -2.18 4.99 7.61
CA SER A 33 -2.67 4.55 8.92
C SER A 33 -1.53 4.41 9.93
N ASP A 34 -1.87 4.44 11.21
CA ASP A 34 -0.91 4.24 12.32
C ASP A 34 -0.30 2.83 12.31
N THR A 35 -1.03 1.84 11.79
CA THR A 35 -0.59 0.44 11.71
C THR A 35 -0.97 -0.14 10.35
N LEU A 36 -0.12 -1.05 9.86
CA LEU A 36 -0.27 -1.73 8.59
C LEU A 36 -0.05 -3.23 8.79
N VAL A 37 -1.04 -4.05 8.44
CA VAL A 37 -0.96 -5.52 8.54
C VAL A 37 -0.83 -6.10 7.14
N VAL A 38 0.26 -6.83 6.92
CA VAL A 38 0.60 -7.43 5.63
C VAL A 38 0.83 -8.93 5.81
N ASP A 39 0.49 -9.69 4.77
CA ASP A 39 0.80 -11.11 4.67
C ASP A 39 2.13 -11.24 3.93
N LEU A 40 3.14 -11.82 4.58
CA LEU A 40 4.54 -11.89 4.13
C LEU A 40 4.97 -13.33 3.87
#